data_AF-A0A381YHI4-F1
#
_entry.id   AF-A0A381YHI4-F1
#
_cell.length_a   1.000
_cell.length_b   1.000
_cell.length_c   1.000
_cell.angle_alpha   90.00
_cell.angle_beta   90.00
_cell.angle_gamma   90.00
#
_symmetry.space_group_name_H-M   'P 1'
#
loop_
_entity.id
_entity.type
_entity.pdbx_description
1 polymer ?
#
loop_
_entity_poly.entity_id
_entity_poly.type
_entity_poly.pdbx_seq_one_letter_code
_entity_poly.pdbx_strand_id
1 'polypeptide(L)'
;LEAYLKNIHTLALNILKDLGRCPATSFNEYQVSNKLMSILEENSIDYSQDDYGNIVAKISGTEESHRPIAYVAHMDHPGYEIIRDEKGFYVGKSLGGVPRAAAIKGADCFSFDQENNRHPCRIEPWGEGGEGEVKVVSEIKLDVGTPITFNLPDFSLLDNQIEMRALDDLAGCASIMASLIELNREPVATDIFGIFTRAEEVGLVGAGLIAAEQTIPSNTFVVSVETSSVIPGVEQGMGPVIRTGDASYTFDAEAEQILTLAKNSLLSENPGFKWQRQLMAAGSCEATAFAVNGFSTTGVAFPLGNWHNATTKIPDPNGAIGMEYISLDDFLNGTDLIFTSASMISSKAASPVKERLY
;
A
#
# COMPACT_ATOMS: atom_id res chain seq x y z
N LEU A 1 1.98 -21.07 14.22
CA LEU A 1 1.86 -20.39 12.92
C LEU A 1 3.14 -20.55 12.10
N GLU A 2 4.31 -20.20 12.66
CA GLU A 2 5.61 -20.21 11.94
C GLU A 2 6.02 -21.54 11.28
N ALA A 3 5.66 -22.70 11.85
CA ALA A 3 6.06 -24.01 11.31
C ALA A 3 5.44 -24.38 9.94
N TYR A 4 4.47 -23.60 9.43
CA TYR A 4 3.75 -23.86 8.17
C TYR A 4 3.92 -22.76 7.12
N LEU A 5 4.64 -21.68 7.44
CA LEU A 5 4.83 -20.54 6.54
C LEU A 5 6.03 -20.77 5.62
N LYS A 6 5.92 -20.35 4.36
CA LYS A 6 7.08 -20.24 3.47
C LYS A 6 8.03 -19.17 4.01
N ASN A 7 9.31 -19.21 3.61
CA ASN A 7 10.27 -18.18 4.02
C ASN A 7 9.79 -16.76 3.65
N ILE A 8 9.26 -16.59 2.44
CA ILE A 8 8.72 -15.30 1.97
C ILE A 8 7.52 -14.81 2.82
N HIS A 9 6.69 -15.73 3.32
CA HIS A 9 5.54 -15.39 4.17
C HIS A 9 5.99 -14.86 5.52
N THR A 10 6.94 -15.53 6.16
CA THR A 10 7.53 -15.08 7.42
C THR A 10 8.23 -13.74 7.25
N LEU A 11 8.96 -13.56 6.14
CA LEU A 11 9.62 -12.31 5.80
C LEU A 11 8.62 -11.16 5.63
N ALA A 12 7.59 -11.33 4.81
CA ALA A 12 6.55 -10.32 4.57
C ALA A 12 5.82 -9.92 5.87
N LEU A 13 5.48 -10.89 6.73
CA LEU A 13 4.84 -10.61 8.01
C LEU A 13 5.75 -9.83 8.97
N ASN A 14 7.04 -10.17 9.02
CA ASN A 14 8.00 -9.46 9.86
C ASN A 14 8.20 -8.02 9.37
N ILE A 15 8.31 -7.82 8.06
CA ILE A 15 8.39 -6.49 7.46
C ILE A 15 7.12 -5.70 7.77
N LEU A 16 5.94 -6.26 7.55
CA LEU A 16 4.66 -5.59 7.83
C LEU A 16 4.56 -5.17 9.30
N LYS A 17 4.95 -6.06 10.23
CA LYS A 17 4.99 -5.77 11.67
C LYS A 17 5.95 -4.63 12.01
N ASP A 18 7.10 -4.55 11.35
CA ASP A 18 8.06 -3.46 11.56
C ASP A 18 7.57 -2.15 10.94
N LEU A 19 6.95 -2.19 9.76
CA LEU A 19 6.31 -1.02 9.15
C LEU A 19 5.13 -0.51 10.00
N GLY A 20 4.37 -1.37 10.65
CA GLY A 20 3.31 -0.96 11.58
C GLY A 20 3.77 -0.10 12.76
N ARG A 21 5.05 -0.19 13.12
CA ARG A 21 5.70 0.65 14.14
C ARG A 21 6.14 2.01 13.61
N CYS A 22 6.04 2.23 12.31
CA CYS A 22 6.34 3.49 11.65
C CYS A 22 5.02 4.25 11.43
N PRO A 23 4.71 5.28 12.24
CA PRO A 23 3.58 6.15 11.94
C PRO A 23 3.88 6.98 10.68
N ALA A 24 2.85 7.21 9.89
CA ALA A 24 2.89 8.03 8.69
C ALA A 24 1.56 8.78 8.53
N THR A 25 1.65 9.93 7.88
CA THR A 25 0.55 10.60 7.18
C THR A 25 1.10 11.18 5.89
N SER A 26 0.24 11.57 4.93
CA SER A 26 0.72 12.15 3.67
C SER A 26 1.74 13.28 3.91
N PHE A 27 2.79 13.29 3.11
CA PHE A 27 3.98 14.16 3.21
C PHE A 27 4.88 13.94 4.45
N ASN A 28 4.50 13.06 5.38
CA ASN A 28 5.20 12.74 6.61
C ASN A 28 5.46 11.23 6.74
N GLU A 29 5.94 10.61 5.66
CA GLU A 29 6.21 9.17 5.55
C GLU A 29 7.62 8.78 6.01
N TYR A 30 8.39 9.71 6.58
CA TYR A 30 9.83 9.53 6.86
C TYR A 30 10.16 8.28 7.69
N GLN A 31 9.28 7.86 8.62
CA GLN A 31 9.52 6.63 9.40
C GLN A 31 9.41 5.38 8.51
N VAL A 32 8.42 5.36 7.62
CA VAL A 32 8.20 4.26 6.69
C VAL A 32 9.31 4.24 5.63
N SER A 33 9.62 5.39 5.02
CA SER A 33 10.66 5.50 4.01
C SER A 33 12.03 5.10 4.55
N ASN A 34 12.41 5.59 5.75
CA ASN A 34 13.69 5.23 6.38
C ASN A 34 13.77 3.73 6.69
N LYS A 35 12.66 3.13 7.14
CA LYS A 35 12.60 1.68 7.38
C LYS A 35 12.76 0.90 6.08
N LEU A 36 12.07 1.28 5.00
CA LEU A 36 12.19 0.63 3.69
C LEU A 36 13.62 0.74 3.14
N MET A 37 14.23 1.93 3.18
CA MET A 37 15.61 2.14 2.73
C MET A 37 16.60 1.29 3.56
N SER A 38 16.45 1.24 4.88
CA SER A 38 17.27 0.36 5.75
C SER A 38 17.18 -1.11 5.32
N ILE A 39 15.97 -1.59 5.02
CA ILE A 39 15.78 -2.99 4.57
C ILE A 39 16.43 -3.22 3.21
N LEU A 40 16.33 -2.27 2.27
CA LEU A 40 16.98 -2.35 0.96
C LEU A 40 18.51 -2.41 1.09
N GLU A 41 19.10 -1.56 1.93
CA GLU A 41 20.53 -1.53 2.22
C GLU A 41 21.02 -2.84 2.86
N GLU A 42 20.32 -3.32 3.88
CA GLU A 42 20.64 -4.58 4.58
C GLU A 42 20.62 -5.80 3.64
N ASN A 43 19.83 -5.74 2.57
CA ASN A 43 19.69 -6.82 1.59
C ASN A 43 20.44 -6.54 0.27
N SER A 44 21.25 -5.48 0.21
CA SER A 44 22.05 -5.12 -0.97
C SER A 44 21.21 -5.02 -2.24
N ILE A 45 20.05 -4.35 -2.14
CA ILE A 45 19.18 -4.05 -3.28
C ILE A 45 19.41 -2.60 -3.68
N ASP A 46 19.70 -2.36 -4.97
CA ASP A 46 19.91 -1.01 -5.50
C ASP A 46 18.62 -0.21 -5.40
N TYR A 47 18.71 1.05 -4.97
CA TYR A 47 17.58 1.96 -4.93
C TYR A 47 17.99 3.42 -5.11
N SER A 48 17.00 4.25 -5.41
CA SER A 48 17.11 5.71 -5.39
C SER A 48 15.91 6.30 -4.68
N GLN A 49 16.11 7.45 -4.02
CA GLN A 49 15.04 8.28 -3.51
C GLN A 49 15.04 9.59 -4.32
N ASP A 50 13.89 10.00 -4.85
CA ASP A 50 13.76 11.27 -5.56
C ASP A 50 13.65 12.46 -4.59
N ASP A 51 13.71 13.69 -5.11
CA ASP A 51 13.63 14.93 -4.32
C ASP A 51 12.27 15.10 -3.61
N TYR A 52 11.25 14.37 -4.05
CA TYR A 52 9.92 14.41 -3.45
C TYR A 52 9.80 13.43 -2.27
N GLY A 53 10.60 12.36 -2.26
CA GLY A 53 10.67 11.34 -1.23
C GLY A 53 10.20 9.95 -1.68
N ASN A 54 9.84 9.76 -2.96
CA ASN A 54 9.48 8.44 -3.48
C ASN A 54 10.74 7.57 -3.59
N ILE A 55 10.58 6.27 -3.37
CA ILE A 55 11.66 5.29 -3.46
C ILE A 55 11.45 4.40 -4.68
N VAL A 56 12.48 4.24 -5.51
CA VAL A 56 12.52 3.29 -6.62
C VAL A 56 13.67 2.33 -6.38
N ALA A 57 13.35 1.10 -5.95
CA ALA A 57 14.26 -0.02 -5.86
C ALA A 57 14.33 -0.78 -7.19
N LYS A 58 15.49 -1.36 -7.50
CA LYS A 58 15.74 -2.07 -8.75
C LYS A 58 16.55 -3.35 -8.52
N ILE A 59 16.11 -4.44 -9.14
CA ILE A 59 16.92 -5.63 -9.41
C ILE A 59 17.19 -5.65 -10.90
N SER A 60 18.47 -5.67 -11.30
CA SER A 60 18.86 -5.63 -12.71
C SER A 60 18.71 -7.00 -13.37
N GLY A 61 18.06 -7.02 -14.54
CA GLY A 61 17.89 -8.21 -15.35
C GLY A 61 19.16 -8.61 -16.10
N THR A 62 19.21 -9.87 -16.52
CA THR A 62 20.29 -10.41 -17.36
C THR A 62 20.01 -10.29 -18.87
N GLU A 63 18.78 -9.98 -19.27
CA GLU A 63 18.35 -9.88 -20.68
C GLU A 63 17.64 -8.55 -20.97
N GLU A 64 18.15 -7.78 -21.94
CA GLU A 64 17.58 -6.47 -22.33
C GLU A 64 16.32 -6.57 -23.21
N SER A 65 16.03 -7.75 -23.77
CA SER A 65 14.92 -7.95 -24.71
C SER A 65 13.55 -8.09 -24.03
N HIS A 66 13.54 -8.39 -22.73
CA HIS A 66 12.33 -8.58 -21.96
C HIS A 66 11.84 -7.24 -21.39
N ARG A 67 10.53 -7.03 -21.48
CA ARG A 67 9.86 -5.84 -20.94
C ARG A 67 9.98 -5.82 -19.40
N PRO A 68 10.43 -4.72 -18.78
CA PRO A 68 10.52 -4.63 -17.32
C PRO A 68 9.17 -4.68 -16.62
N ILE A 69 9.18 -4.95 -15.32
CA ILE A 69 8.00 -4.89 -14.44
C ILE A 69 8.29 -4.08 -13.18
N ALA A 70 7.31 -3.26 -12.78
CA ALA A 70 7.31 -2.51 -11.55
C ALA A 70 6.12 -2.92 -10.68
N TYR A 71 6.35 -3.05 -9.38
CA TYR A 71 5.30 -3.15 -8.38
C TYR A 71 5.30 -1.86 -7.58
N VAL A 72 4.14 -1.22 -7.43
CA VAL A 72 4.00 0.06 -6.73
C VAL A 72 3.02 -0.05 -5.57
N ALA A 73 3.39 0.51 -4.42
CA ALA A 73 2.58 0.66 -3.22
C ALA A 73 2.86 2.04 -2.60
N HIS A 74 1.97 2.54 -1.76
CA HIS A 74 2.15 3.85 -1.10
C HIS A 74 2.54 3.73 0.38
N MET A 75 3.32 4.71 0.85
CA MET A 75 3.89 4.72 2.20
C MET A 75 3.06 5.49 3.22
N ASP A 76 2.16 6.37 2.75
CA ASP A 76 1.32 7.18 3.62
C ASP A 76 0.03 6.47 4.01
N HIS A 77 -0.64 7.04 5.02
CA HIS A 77 -1.94 6.65 5.50
C HIS A 77 -2.70 7.92 5.91
N PRO A 78 -4.04 8.00 5.86
CA PRO A 78 -4.75 9.21 6.22
C PRO A 78 -4.54 9.62 7.68
N GLY A 79 -4.49 10.93 7.89
CA GLY A 79 -4.19 11.50 9.20
C GLY A 79 -4.50 12.98 9.25
N TYR A 80 -3.78 13.70 10.09
CA TYR A 80 -3.89 15.14 10.22
C TYR A 80 -2.53 15.80 10.32
N GLU A 81 -2.45 17.08 9.96
CA GLU A 81 -1.31 17.95 10.27
C GLU A 81 -1.79 19.17 11.08
N ILE A 82 -0.97 19.66 12.00
CA ILE A 82 -1.25 20.93 12.67
C ILE A 82 -1.06 22.09 11.70
N ILE A 83 -2.08 22.93 11.51
CA ILE A 83 -2.02 24.08 10.61
C ILE A 83 -2.03 25.42 11.34
N ARG A 84 -2.56 25.47 12.58
CA ARG A 84 -2.63 26.71 13.39
C ARG A 84 -2.54 26.42 14.88
N ASP A 85 -1.98 27.37 15.61
CA ASP A 85 -2.01 27.44 17.07
C ASP A 85 -3.08 28.46 17.48
N GLU A 86 -4.03 28.04 18.31
CA GLU A 86 -5.11 28.83 18.84
C GLU A 86 -4.99 28.91 20.37
N LYS A 87 -5.67 29.88 20.99
CA LYS A 87 -5.57 30.04 22.45
C LYS A 87 -6.15 28.81 23.19
N GLY A 88 -5.26 27.91 23.60
CA GLY A 88 -5.58 26.72 24.40
C GLY A 88 -5.85 25.44 23.60
N PHE A 89 -5.64 25.44 22.27
CA PHE A 89 -5.74 24.25 21.42
C PHE A 89 -5.04 24.48 20.09
N TYR A 90 -4.85 23.42 19.30
CA TYR A 90 -4.33 23.51 17.93
C TYR A 90 -5.42 23.18 16.92
N VAL A 91 -5.31 23.72 15.71
CA VAL A 91 -6.15 23.30 14.59
C VAL A 91 -5.39 22.29 13.75
N GLY A 92 -5.93 21.08 13.66
CA GLY A 92 -5.47 20.06 12.72
C GLY A 92 -6.27 20.10 11.43
N LYS A 93 -5.64 19.77 10.30
CA LYS A 93 -6.28 19.59 8.99
C LYS A 93 -6.10 18.15 8.53
N SER A 94 -7.17 17.51 8.07
CA SER A 94 -7.10 16.16 7.53
C SER A 94 -6.25 16.11 6.26
N LEU A 95 -5.37 15.10 6.20
CA LEU A 95 -4.62 14.69 5.02
C LEU A 95 -5.19 13.34 4.58
N GLY A 96 -5.85 13.32 3.43
CA GLY A 96 -6.63 12.18 2.96
C GLY A 96 -8.02 12.05 3.57
N GLY A 97 -8.71 10.97 3.22
CA GLY A 97 -10.06 10.70 3.70
C GLY A 97 -10.06 10.15 5.13
N VAL A 98 -10.52 10.92 6.12
CA VAL A 98 -10.57 10.48 7.52
C VAL A 98 -12.01 10.24 8.02
N PRO A 99 -12.23 9.34 9.01
CA PRO A 99 -13.55 9.07 9.54
C PRO A 99 -14.19 10.33 10.14
N ARG A 100 -15.37 10.72 9.63
CA ARG A 100 -16.11 11.90 10.14
C ARG A 100 -16.45 11.79 11.63
N ALA A 101 -16.56 10.57 12.14
CA ALA A 101 -16.73 10.27 13.55
C ALA A 101 -15.63 10.90 14.43
N ALA A 102 -14.38 10.99 13.96
CA ALA A 102 -13.28 11.62 14.70
C ALA A 102 -13.61 13.06 15.08
N ALA A 103 -14.07 13.84 14.11
CA ALA A 103 -14.42 15.25 14.31
C ALA A 103 -15.70 15.45 15.15
N ILE A 104 -16.62 14.48 15.18
CA ILE A 104 -17.93 14.63 15.86
C ILE A 104 -17.92 14.06 17.28
N LYS A 105 -17.23 12.94 17.48
CA LYS A 105 -17.20 12.19 18.74
C LYS A 105 -15.88 12.37 19.49
N GLY A 106 -14.87 12.91 18.83
CA GLY A 106 -13.50 12.94 19.30
C GLY A 106 -12.76 11.64 19.01
N ALA A 107 -11.43 11.69 19.10
CA ALA A 107 -10.54 10.56 18.85
C ALA A 107 -9.26 10.68 19.67
N ASP A 108 -8.79 9.58 20.23
CA ASP A 108 -7.44 9.51 20.78
C ASP A 108 -6.44 9.39 19.63
N CYS A 109 -5.39 10.19 19.68
CA CYS A 109 -4.40 10.32 18.63
C CYS A 109 -2.99 10.41 19.25
N PHE A 110 -1.98 10.39 18.40
CA PHE A 110 -0.66 10.83 18.80
C PHE A 110 -0.02 11.61 17.65
N SER A 111 0.78 12.62 18.01
CA SER A 111 1.72 13.22 17.07
C SER A 111 3.02 12.46 17.07
N PHE A 112 3.79 12.57 15.99
CA PHE A 112 5.08 11.91 15.86
C PHE A 112 6.12 12.80 15.17
N ASP A 113 7.40 12.51 15.39
CA ASP A 113 8.54 13.22 14.80
C ASP A 113 9.49 12.28 14.05
N GLN A 114 10.58 12.83 13.49
CA GLN A 114 11.56 12.09 12.68
C GLN A 114 12.37 11.06 13.48
N GLU A 115 12.38 11.17 14.80
CA GLU A 115 13.00 10.23 15.73
C GLU A 115 12.01 9.17 16.24
N ASN A 116 10.78 9.16 15.72
CA ASN A 116 9.67 8.29 16.15
C ASN A 116 9.25 8.50 17.61
N ASN A 117 9.49 9.69 18.17
CA ASN A 117 8.89 10.05 19.45
C ASN A 117 7.39 10.23 19.21
N ARG A 118 6.57 9.58 20.04
CA ARG A 118 5.11 9.66 19.97
C ARG A 118 4.57 10.42 21.16
N HIS A 119 3.80 11.46 20.90
CA HIS A 119 3.22 12.29 21.93
C HIS A 119 1.69 12.22 21.87
N PRO A 120 1.03 11.78 22.97
CA PRO A 120 -0.41 11.71 23.01
C PRO A 120 -1.05 13.08 22.71
N CYS A 121 -2.10 13.05 21.90
CA CYS A 121 -2.98 14.18 21.67
C CYS A 121 -4.41 13.66 21.44
N ARG A 122 -5.37 14.56 21.40
CA ARG A 122 -6.77 14.19 21.22
C ARG A 122 -7.48 15.14 20.28
N ILE A 123 -8.27 14.58 19.37
CA ILE A 123 -9.26 15.32 18.61
C ILE A 123 -10.50 15.50 19.47
N GLU A 124 -10.98 16.74 19.56
CA GLU A 124 -12.21 17.08 20.25
C GLU A 124 -13.27 17.65 19.29
N PRO A 125 -14.56 17.43 19.56
CA PRO A 125 -15.63 18.03 18.77
C PRO A 125 -15.52 19.55 18.73
N TRP A 126 -15.55 20.11 17.52
CA TRP A 126 -15.42 21.54 17.30
C TRP A 126 -16.40 22.02 16.23
N GLY A 127 -17.34 22.89 16.64
CA GLY A 127 -18.42 23.36 15.78
C GLY A 127 -18.05 24.53 14.86
N GLU A 128 -16.88 25.12 15.01
CA GLU A 128 -16.44 26.32 14.27
C GLU A 128 -15.34 26.03 13.24
N GLY A 129 -14.89 24.79 13.12
CA GLY A 129 -13.85 24.39 12.17
C GLY A 129 -14.32 24.37 10.71
N GLY A 130 -13.39 24.66 9.80
CA GLY A 130 -13.59 24.45 8.37
C GLY A 130 -13.71 22.97 7.97
N GLU A 131 -13.91 22.73 6.67
CA GLU A 131 -13.94 21.36 6.13
C GLU A 131 -12.61 20.65 6.41
N GLY A 132 -12.67 19.43 6.97
CA GLY A 132 -11.47 18.66 7.36
C GLY A 132 -10.67 19.24 8.53
N GLU A 133 -11.09 20.38 9.12
CA GLU A 133 -10.43 20.96 10.29
C GLU A 133 -10.98 20.37 11.58
N VAL A 134 -10.09 20.13 12.54
CA VAL A 134 -10.40 19.58 13.85
C VAL A 134 -9.69 20.34 14.95
N LYS A 135 -10.30 20.40 16.14
CA LYS A 135 -9.64 20.86 17.35
C LYS A 135 -8.77 19.73 17.90
N VAL A 136 -7.49 20.03 18.10
CA VAL A 136 -6.51 19.12 18.70
C VAL A 136 -6.08 19.69 20.05
N VAL A 137 -6.08 18.85 21.08
CA VAL A 137 -5.53 19.16 22.40
C VAL A 137 -4.35 18.25 22.69
N SER A 138 -3.27 18.80 23.24
CA SER A 138 -2.07 18.07 23.66
C SER A 138 -1.46 18.72 24.89
N GLU A 139 -0.78 17.92 25.71
CA GLU A 139 -0.03 18.41 26.88
C GLU A 139 1.31 19.06 26.49
N ILE A 140 1.83 18.74 25.31
CA ILE A 140 3.05 19.32 24.78
C ILE A 140 2.74 20.37 23.71
N LYS A 141 3.76 21.16 23.38
CA LYS A 141 3.69 22.08 22.26
C LYS A 141 3.72 21.29 20.94
N LEU A 142 2.77 21.55 20.05
CA LEU A 142 2.78 21.04 18.67
C LEU A 142 2.99 22.24 17.73
N ASP A 143 4.03 22.16 16.89
CA ASP A 143 4.30 23.21 15.90
C ASP A 143 3.47 22.97 14.62
N VAL A 144 3.30 24.03 13.81
CA VAL A 144 2.67 23.90 12.49
C VAL A 144 3.47 22.90 11.63
N GLY A 145 2.77 22.01 10.95
CA GLY A 145 3.32 20.88 10.18
C GLY A 145 3.48 19.60 11.00
N THR A 146 3.23 19.62 12.32
CA THR A 146 3.31 18.40 13.14
C THR A 146 2.28 17.36 12.68
N PRO A 147 2.69 16.15 12.28
CA PRO A 147 1.77 15.11 11.84
C PRO A 147 1.10 14.41 13.02
N ILE A 148 -0.13 13.96 12.80
CA ILE A 148 -0.99 13.29 13.77
C ILE A 148 -1.67 12.09 13.10
N THR A 149 -1.70 10.96 13.80
CA THR A 149 -2.45 9.77 13.40
C THR A 149 -3.27 9.22 14.56
N PHE A 150 -4.21 8.33 14.28
CA PHE A 150 -5.04 7.71 15.32
C PHE A 150 -4.21 6.83 16.25
N ASN A 151 -4.53 6.86 17.54
CA ASN A 151 -3.89 6.01 18.54
C ASN A 151 -4.46 4.59 18.50
N LEU A 152 -4.12 3.87 17.44
CA LEU A 152 -4.48 2.47 17.21
C LEU A 152 -3.21 1.59 17.33
N PRO A 153 -3.37 0.31 17.72
CA PRO A 153 -2.26 -0.63 17.77
C PRO A 153 -1.44 -0.69 16.48
N ASP A 154 -0.12 -0.83 16.65
CA ASP A 154 0.83 -0.89 15.53
C ASP A 154 0.67 -2.16 14.71
N PHE A 155 0.41 -3.31 15.35
CA PHE A 155 0.22 -4.60 14.69
C PHE A 155 -0.40 -5.62 15.65
N SER A 156 -1.36 -6.40 15.15
CA SER A 156 -1.95 -7.56 15.79
C SER A 156 -2.20 -8.66 14.77
N LEU A 157 -2.04 -9.92 15.19
CA LEU A 157 -2.39 -11.10 14.40
C LEU A 157 -3.14 -12.07 15.29
N LEU A 158 -4.44 -12.20 15.06
CA LEU A 158 -5.34 -13.07 15.81
C LEU A 158 -6.29 -13.78 14.83
N ASP A 159 -6.54 -15.07 15.06
CA ASP A 159 -7.58 -15.84 14.34
C ASP A 159 -7.58 -15.67 12.81
N ASN A 160 -6.40 -15.73 12.18
CA ASN A 160 -6.21 -15.59 10.72
C ASN A 160 -6.51 -14.18 10.16
N GLN A 161 -6.48 -13.17 11.02
CA GLN A 161 -6.70 -11.78 10.67
C GLN A 161 -5.54 -10.92 11.16
N ILE A 162 -5.00 -10.11 10.24
CA ILE A 162 -4.03 -9.07 10.56
C ILE A 162 -4.82 -7.81 10.82
N GLU A 163 -4.55 -7.14 11.95
CA GLU A 163 -5.14 -5.85 12.31
C GLU A 163 -4.03 -4.86 12.63
N MET A 164 -4.14 -3.62 12.12
CA MET A 164 -3.20 -2.54 12.47
C MET A 164 -3.79 -1.18 12.14
N ARG A 165 -3.10 -0.14 12.59
CA ARG A 165 -3.43 1.25 12.26
C ARG A 165 -3.45 1.50 10.75
N ALA A 166 -2.48 1.02 9.99
CA ALA A 166 -2.34 1.29 8.56
C ALA A 166 -1.97 0.01 7.82
N LEU A 167 -2.97 -0.70 7.29
CA LEU A 167 -2.77 -1.76 6.31
C LEU A 167 -2.73 -1.18 4.91
N ASP A 168 -3.54 -0.16 4.65
CA ASP A 168 -3.53 0.67 3.46
C ASP A 168 -2.39 1.72 3.56
N ASP A 169 -1.27 1.58 2.85
CA ASP A 169 -0.87 0.41 2.01
C ASP A 169 0.46 -0.22 2.45
N LEU A 170 0.70 -0.27 3.76
CA LEU A 170 1.87 -0.95 4.32
C LEU A 170 1.87 -2.45 4.03
N ALA A 171 0.70 -3.07 3.80
CA ALA A 171 0.63 -4.46 3.34
C ALA A 171 1.23 -4.61 1.92
N GLY A 172 0.89 -3.72 0.99
CA GLY A 172 1.52 -3.66 -0.33
C GLY A 172 3.02 -3.45 -0.24
N CYS A 173 3.46 -2.48 0.56
CA CYS A 173 4.88 -2.22 0.80
C CYS A 173 5.63 -3.47 1.30
N ALA A 174 5.07 -4.18 2.28
CA ALA A 174 5.68 -5.37 2.85
C ALA A 174 5.78 -6.55 1.86
N SER A 175 4.73 -6.78 1.07
CA SER A 175 4.71 -7.85 0.07
C SER A 175 5.69 -7.59 -1.08
N ILE A 176 5.80 -6.34 -1.54
CA ILE A 176 6.80 -5.93 -2.54
C ILE A 176 8.20 -6.14 -1.99
N MET A 177 8.49 -5.62 -0.79
CA MET A 177 9.81 -5.72 -0.17
C MET A 177 10.24 -7.18 0.03
N ALA A 178 9.36 -8.03 0.55
CA ALA A 178 9.65 -9.45 0.71
C ALA A 178 9.94 -10.14 -0.62
N SER A 179 9.21 -9.77 -1.68
CA SER A 179 9.44 -10.31 -3.03
C SER A 179 10.78 -9.87 -3.58
N LEU A 180 11.16 -8.59 -3.44
CA LEU A 180 12.47 -8.10 -3.88
C LEU A 180 13.62 -8.84 -3.19
N ILE A 181 13.54 -9.04 -1.87
CA ILE A 181 14.59 -9.74 -1.11
C ILE A 181 14.76 -11.18 -1.60
N GLU A 182 13.68 -11.90 -1.85
CA GLU A 182 13.76 -13.28 -2.35
C GLU A 182 14.23 -13.33 -3.82
N LEU A 183 13.78 -12.39 -4.66
CA LEU A 183 14.21 -12.28 -6.06
C LEU A 183 15.69 -11.89 -6.20
N ASN A 184 16.24 -11.10 -5.28
CA ASN A 184 17.64 -10.66 -5.33
C ASN A 184 18.65 -11.80 -5.07
N ARG A 185 18.18 -12.99 -4.70
CA ARG A 185 19.05 -14.16 -4.43
C ARG A 185 19.53 -14.87 -5.69
N GLU A 186 18.81 -14.74 -6.79
CA GLU A 186 19.09 -15.42 -8.05
C GLU A 186 18.97 -14.44 -9.22
N PRO A 187 19.69 -14.65 -10.33
CA PRO A 187 19.55 -13.80 -11.50
C PRO A 187 18.12 -13.80 -12.07
N VAL A 188 17.60 -12.60 -12.35
CA VAL A 188 16.31 -12.41 -13.02
C VAL A 188 16.52 -12.06 -14.50
N ALA A 189 15.52 -12.34 -15.34
CA ALA A 189 15.68 -12.14 -16.79
C ALA A 189 15.51 -10.68 -17.23
N THR A 190 14.65 -9.91 -16.56
CA THR A 190 14.40 -8.50 -16.87
C THR A 190 14.51 -7.66 -15.60
N ASP A 191 14.56 -6.34 -15.78
CA ASP A 191 14.55 -5.40 -14.68
C ASP A 191 13.24 -5.50 -13.89
N ILE A 192 13.37 -5.62 -12.56
CA ILE A 192 12.26 -5.63 -11.62
C ILE A 192 12.39 -4.41 -10.73
N PHE A 193 11.33 -3.61 -10.67
CA PHE A 193 11.26 -2.43 -9.82
C PHE A 193 10.28 -2.64 -8.66
N GLY A 194 10.66 -2.16 -7.48
CA GLY A 194 9.74 -1.92 -6.39
C GLY A 194 9.67 -0.43 -6.10
N ILE A 195 8.46 0.12 -6.14
CA ILE A 195 8.21 1.55 -6.04
C ILE A 195 7.38 1.79 -4.78
N PHE A 196 7.85 2.70 -3.93
CA PHE A 196 7.19 3.10 -2.70
C PHE A 196 6.93 4.59 -2.77
N THR A 197 5.66 4.96 -2.94
CA THR A 197 5.28 6.34 -3.24
C THR A 197 4.85 7.11 -2.01
N ARG A 198 4.94 8.43 -2.12
CA ARG A 198 4.50 9.39 -1.11
C ARG A 198 3.14 9.96 -1.51
N ALA A 199 2.34 10.29 -0.49
CA ALA A 199 1.14 11.11 -0.62
C ALA A 199 0.12 10.60 -1.67
N GLU A 200 -0.19 9.30 -1.64
CA GLU A 200 -1.28 8.72 -2.43
C GLU A 200 -2.62 9.30 -1.99
N GLU A 201 -2.81 9.39 -0.68
CA GLU A 201 -4.11 9.62 -0.04
C GLU A 201 -4.69 11.02 -0.29
N VAL A 202 -3.84 11.92 -0.79
CA VAL A 202 -4.17 13.30 -1.14
C VAL A 202 -4.20 13.53 -2.66
N GLY A 203 -4.07 12.48 -3.46
CA GLY A 203 -4.30 12.52 -4.91
C GLY A 203 -3.20 11.88 -5.77
N LEU A 204 -2.72 10.69 -5.42
CA LEU A 204 -1.73 9.91 -6.19
C LEU A 204 -0.45 10.70 -6.50
N VAL A 205 -0.02 11.57 -5.57
CA VAL A 205 1.01 12.59 -5.87
C VAL A 205 2.32 11.93 -6.26
N GLY A 206 2.76 10.93 -5.48
CA GLY A 206 4.00 10.20 -5.71
C GLY A 206 4.02 9.44 -7.05
N ALA A 207 3.03 8.59 -7.32
CA ALA A 207 2.95 7.92 -8.63
C ALA A 207 2.81 8.90 -9.78
N GLY A 208 2.05 9.98 -9.62
CA GLY A 208 1.90 11.02 -10.64
C GLY A 208 3.24 11.62 -11.05
N LEU A 209 4.10 11.94 -10.08
CA LEU A 209 5.43 12.49 -10.30
C LEU A 209 6.36 11.46 -10.96
N ILE A 210 6.42 10.24 -10.43
CA ILE A 210 7.23 9.14 -10.99
C ILE A 210 6.86 8.88 -12.46
N ALA A 211 5.57 8.80 -12.76
CA ALA A 211 5.08 8.52 -14.10
C ALA A 211 5.35 9.68 -15.07
N ALA A 212 5.18 10.93 -14.62
CA ALA A 212 5.41 12.12 -15.43
C ALA A 212 6.90 12.36 -15.72
N GLU A 213 7.78 12.13 -14.74
CA GLU A 213 9.23 12.28 -14.88
C GLU A 213 9.91 11.07 -15.49
N GLN A 214 9.17 9.96 -15.66
CA GLN A 214 9.67 8.70 -16.23
C GLN A 214 10.92 8.19 -15.50
N THR A 215 10.88 8.18 -14.17
CA THR A 215 12.00 7.68 -13.34
C THR A 215 12.22 6.16 -13.52
N ILE A 216 11.26 5.47 -14.14
CA ILE A 216 11.38 4.12 -14.70
C ILE A 216 11.13 4.13 -16.22
N PRO A 217 11.64 3.14 -16.99
CA PRO A 217 11.41 3.06 -18.43
C PRO A 217 9.91 3.07 -18.78
N SER A 218 9.50 3.89 -19.75
CA SER A 218 8.08 4.07 -20.13
C SER A 218 7.42 2.80 -20.68
N ASN A 219 8.22 1.84 -21.15
CA ASN A 219 7.73 0.52 -21.56
C ASN A 219 7.65 -0.46 -20.37
N THR A 220 7.65 -0.04 -19.11
CA THR A 220 7.51 -0.96 -17.97
C THR A 220 6.05 -1.42 -17.82
N PHE A 221 5.81 -2.67 -17.41
CA PHE A 221 4.51 -3.08 -16.87
C PHE A 221 4.40 -2.62 -15.43
N VAL A 222 3.31 -1.96 -15.04
CA VAL A 222 3.13 -1.49 -13.66
C VAL A 222 2.00 -2.26 -12.99
N VAL A 223 2.31 -2.89 -11.86
CA VAL A 223 1.36 -3.60 -11.00
C VAL A 223 1.20 -2.77 -9.73
N SER A 224 0.06 -2.08 -9.61
CA SER A 224 -0.33 -1.40 -8.36
C SER A 224 -0.78 -2.44 -7.35
N VAL A 225 -0.05 -2.53 -6.24
CA VAL A 225 -0.36 -3.36 -5.09
C VAL A 225 -1.06 -2.44 -4.10
N GLU A 226 -2.24 -2.83 -3.64
CA GLU A 226 -3.13 -1.95 -2.87
C GLU A 226 -3.83 -2.73 -1.77
N THR A 227 -4.38 -2.03 -0.79
CA THR A 227 -5.22 -2.63 0.25
C THR A 227 -6.62 -2.03 0.21
N SER A 228 -7.45 -2.54 -0.69
CA SER A 228 -8.70 -1.87 -1.06
C SER A 228 -9.94 -2.40 -0.35
N SER A 229 -10.89 -1.50 -0.06
CA SER A 229 -12.20 -1.81 0.51
C SER A 229 -12.89 -3.03 -0.15
N VAL A 230 -13.49 -3.89 0.68
CA VAL A 230 -14.41 -4.93 0.21
C VAL A 230 -15.61 -4.31 -0.51
N ILE A 231 -15.87 -4.78 -1.73
CA ILE A 231 -17.02 -4.38 -2.57
C ILE A 231 -17.85 -5.61 -2.95
N PRO A 232 -19.08 -5.47 -3.48
CA PRO A 232 -19.85 -6.61 -3.96
C PRO A 232 -19.05 -7.48 -4.94
N GLY A 233 -18.94 -8.78 -4.63
CA GLY A 233 -18.17 -9.75 -5.41
C GLY A 233 -16.71 -9.91 -4.99
N VAL A 234 -16.26 -9.21 -3.94
CA VAL A 234 -14.97 -9.42 -3.28
C VAL A 234 -15.22 -9.85 -1.84
N GLU A 235 -14.49 -10.85 -1.37
CA GLU A 235 -14.61 -11.36 0.00
C GLU A 235 -13.24 -11.59 0.62
N GLN A 236 -13.09 -11.28 1.91
CA GLN A 236 -11.88 -11.63 2.67
C GLN A 236 -11.75 -13.14 2.84
N GLY A 237 -10.51 -13.65 2.79
CA GLY A 237 -10.18 -15.06 2.88
C GLY A 237 -10.42 -15.84 1.59
N MET A 238 -10.79 -15.15 0.51
CA MET A 238 -10.94 -15.72 -0.84
C MET A 238 -9.74 -15.43 -1.75
N GLY A 239 -8.64 -14.94 -1.17
CA GLY A 239 -7.38 -14.64 -1.83
C GLY A 239 -7.27 -13.20 -2.31
N PRO A 240 -6.06 -12.78 -2.74
CA PRO A 240 -5.84 -11.47 -3.34
C PRO A 240 -6.71 -11.27 -4.59
N VAL A 241 -7.08 -10.02 -4.85
CA VAL A 241 -7.83 -9.65 -6.05
C VAL A 241 -6.84 -9.27 -7.15
N ILE A 242 -6.89 -9.95 -8.29
CA ILE A 242 -6.34 -9.44 -9.54
C ILE A 242 -7.25 -8.29 -10.00
N ARG A 243 -6.74 -7.06 -9.87
CA ARG A 243 -7.46 -5.82 -10.16
C ARG A 243 -7.39 -5.52 -11.66
N THR A 244 -8.55 -5.50 -12.27
CA THR A 244 -8.73 -5.32 -13.73
C THR A 244 -9.00 -3.87 -14.13
N GLY A 245 -9.12 -3.01 -13.13
CA GLY A 245 -9.44 -1.60 -13.26
C GLY A 245 -9.87 -1.02 -11.92
N ASP A 246 -10.12 0.27 -11.92
CA ASP A 246 -10.55 1.05 -10.78
C ASP A 246 -11.72 1.98 -11.15
N ALA A 247 -12.04 2.96 -10.31
CA ALA A 247 -13.12 3.91 -10.58
C ALA A 247 -12.88 4.77 -11.85
N SER A 248 -11.64 4.91 -12.28
CA SER A 248 -11.20 5.84 -13.32
C SER A 248 -10.82 5.13 -14.63
N TYR A 249 -10.18 3.97 -14.55
CA TYR A 249 -9.60 3.25 -15.68
C TYR A 249 -9.93 1.77 -15.68
N THR A 250 -10.13 1.22 -16.88
CA THR A 250 -9.95 -0.23 -17.10
C THR A 250 -8.49 -0.46 -17.50
N PHE A 251 -7.86 -1.46 -16.89
CA PHE A 251 -6.43 -1.73 -17.02
C PHE A 251 -6.12 -2.65 -18.21
N ASP A 252 -4.82 -2.79 -18.51
CA ASP A 252 -4.33 -3.48 -19.70
C ASP A 252 -4.42 -5.00 -19.57
N ALA A 253 -5.05 -5.62 -20.57
CA ALA A 253 -5.15 -7.08 -20.64
C ALA A 253 -3.76 -7.77 -20.73
N GLU A 254 -2.77 -7.12 -21.34
CA GLU A 254 -1.40 -7.65 -21.42
C GLU A 254 -0.71 -7.64 -20.06
N ALA A 255 -0.86 -6.56 -19.28
CA ALA A 255 -0.31 -6.48 -17.93
C ALA A 255 -1.00 -7.49 -16.99
N GLU A 256 -2.33 -7.60 -17.06
CA GLU A 256 -3.10 -8.59 -16.29
C GLU A 256 -2.69 -10.05 -16.62
N GLN A 257 -2.23 -10.30 -17.84
CA GLN A 257 -1.81 -11.63 -18.27
C GLN A 257 -0.64 -12.16 -17.43
N ILE A 258 0.24 -11.28 -16.94
CA ILE A 258 1.38 -11.60 -16.07
C ILE A 258 0.87 -12.22 -14.75
N LEU A 259 -0.10 -11.56 -14.12
CA LEU A 259 -0.74 -12.05 -12.89
C LEU A 259 -1.52 -13.35 -13.14
N THR A 260 -2.17 -13.46 -14.31
CA THR A 260 -2.91 -14.68 -14.70
C THR A 260 -1.98 -15.87 -14.86
N LEU A 261 -0.81 -15.70 -15.47
CA LEU A 261 0.21 -16.75 -15.62
C LEU A 261 0.73 -17.20 -14.26
N ALA A 262 1.10 -16.25 -13.39
CA ALA A 262 1.56 -16.54 -12.04
C ALA A 262 0.51 -17.31 -11.23
N LYS A 263 -0.74 -16.84 -11.26
CA LYS A 263 -1.88 -17.49 -10.61
C LYS A 263 -2.12 -18.91 -11.14
N ASN A 264 -1.90 -19.18 -12.44
CA ASN A 264 -2.01 -20.53 -12.97
C ASN A 264 -0.87 -21.45 -12.50
N SER A 265 0.36 -20.93 -12.40
CA SER A 265 1.49 -21.67 -11.82
C SER A 265 1.20 -22.05 -10.37
N LEU A 266 0.77 -21.08 -9.55
CA LEU A 266 0.44 -21.28 -8.15
C LEU A 266 -0.68 -22.31 -7.95
N LEU A 267 -1.73 -22.29 -8.78
CA LEU A 267 -2.77 -23.33 -8.74
C LEU A 267 -2.26 -24.72 -9.13
N SER A 268 -1.28 -24.81 -10.03
CA SER A 268 -0.71 -26.09 -10.45
C SER A 268 0.12 -26.73 -9.34
N GLU A 269 0.79 -25.92 -8.52
CA GLU A 269 1.59 -26.34 -7.37
C GLU A 269 0.71 -26.60 -6.14
N ASN A 270 -0.29 -25.74 -5.92
CA ASN A 270 -1.22 -25.81 -4.81
C ASN A 270 -2.66 -25.58 -5.30
N PRO A 271 -3.45 -26.65 -5.52
CA PRO A 271 -4.85 -26.54 -5.90
C PRO A 271 -5.73 -25.78 -4.89
N GLY A 272 -5.25 -25.59 -3.66
CA GLY A 272 -5.91 -24.79 -2.62
C GLY A 272 -5.60 -23.29 -2.66
N PHE A 273 -4.74 -22.83 -3.57
CA PHE A 273 -4.43 -21.41 -3.75
C PHE A 273 -5.71 -20.64 -4.11
N LYS A 274 -6.04 -19.63 -3.30
CA LYS A 274 -7.21 -18.78 -3.49
C LYS A 274 -6.82 -17.46 -4.12
N TRP A 275 -7.70 -16.94 -4.95
CA TRP A 275 -7.54 -15.67 -5.65
C TRP A 275 -8.91 -15.21 -6.15
N GLN A 276 -9.01 -13.92 -6.43
CA GLN A 276 -10.20 -13.27 -6.98
C GLN A 276 -9.81 -12.43 -8.19
N ARG A 277 -10.79 -12.01 -8.99
CA ARG A 277 -10.58 -11.08 -10.11
C ARG A 277 -11.74 -10.11 -10.18
N GLN A 278 -11.45 -8.82 -10.12
CA GLN A 278 -12.51 -7.81 -10.09
C GLN A 278 -12.07 -6.45 -10.64
N LEU A 279 -13.02 -5.64 -11.11
CA LEU A 279 -12.84 -4.20 -11.30
C LEU A 279 -13.20 -3.50 -9.99
N MET A 280 -12.22 -2.86 -9.34
CA MET A 280 -12.38 -2.27 -8.00
C MET A 280 -12.88 -0.82 -8.10
N ALA A 281 -14.17 -0.65 -8.37
CA ALA A 281 -14.78 0.64 -8.74
C ALA A 281 -14.96 1.67 -7.60
N ALA A 282 -14.55 1.36 -6.36
CA ALA A 282 -14.82 2.23 -5.20
C ALA A 282 -13.91 3.47 -5.13
N GLY A 283 -12.71 3.39 -5.71
CA GLY A 283 -11.72 4.46 -5.73
C GLY A 283 -10.75 4.26 -6.89
N SER A 284 -9.86 5.22 -7.09
CA SER A 284 -8.71 5.04 -7.98
C SER A 284 -7.55 4.40 -7.20
N CYS A 285 -6.46 4.08 -7.86
CA CYS A 285 -5.21 3.69 -7.20
C CYS A 285 -4.00 4.18 -8.01
N GLU A 286 -2.78 3.90 -7.52
CA GLU A 286 -1.52 4.34 -8.12
C GLU A 286 -1.42 3.97 -9.61
N ALA A 287 -1.97 2.82 -10.03
CA ALA A 287 -2.01 2.41 -11.44
C ALA A 287 -2.72 3.41 -12.36
N THR A 288 -3.69 4.19 -11.88
CA THR A 288 -4.32 5.25 -12.68
C THR A 288 -3.32 6.33 -13.06
N ALA A 289 -2.44 6.74 -12.15
CA ALA A 289 -1.42 7.77 -12.42
C ALA A 289 -0.40 7.30 -13.47
N PHE A 290 -0.05 6.01 -13.47
CA PHE A 290 0.80 5.42 -14.52
C PHE A 290 0.05 5.25 -15.85
N ALA A 291 -1.22 4.80 -15.82
CA ALA A 291 -2.03 4.56 -17.01
C ALA A 291 -2.26 5.84 -17.82
N VAL A 292 -2.57 6.96 -17.16
CA VAL A 292 -2.76 8.27 -17.84
C VAL A 292 -1.48 8.77 -18.53
N ASN A 293 -0.32 8.28 -18.09
CA ASN A 293 1.00 8.59 -18.66
C ASN A 293 1.49 7.53 -19.68
N GLY A 294 0.63 6.58 -20.07
CA GLY A 294 0.90 5.65 -21.17
C GLY A 294 1.65 4.37 -20.78
N PHE A 295 1.82 4.09 -19.49
CA PHE A 295 2.30 2.79 -19.03
C PHE A 295 1.20 1.74 -19.20
N SER A 296 1.59 0.47 -19.37
CA SER A 296 0.61 -0.63 -19.28
C SER A 296 0.46 -1.06 -17.84
N THR A 297 -0.75 -1.00 -17.31
CA THR A 297 -0.98 -1.17 -15.87
C THR A 297 -1.93 -2.33 -15.56
N THR A 298 -1.84 -2.85 -14.35
CA THR A 298 -2.80 -3.76 -13.70
C THR A 298 -2.63 -3.61 -12.18
N GLY A 299 -3.27 -4.46 -11.38
CA GLY A 299 -3.01 -4.44 -9.94
C GLY A 299 -3.33 -5.72 -9.19
N VAL A 300 -2.90 -5.73 -7.93
CA VAL A 300 -3.22 -6.73 -6.91
C VAL A 300 -3.82 -5.97 -5.73
N ALA A 301 -4.97 -6.40 -5.22
CA ALA A 301 -5.54 -5.79 -4.02
C ALA A 301 -5.76 -6.81 -2.90
N PHE A 302 -5.40 -6.43 -1.68
CA PHE A 302 -5.79 -7.13 -0.46
C PHE A 302 -7.18 -6.63 -0.02
N PRO A 303 -8.20 -7.50 0.09
CA PRO A 303 -9.52 -7.07 0.54
C PRO A 303 -9.49 -6.51 1.97
N LEU A 304 -9.84 -5.25 2.13
CA LEU A 304 -9.71 -4.48 3.37
C LEU A 304 -11.04 -4.28 4.09
N GLY A 305 -11.01 -4.43 5.40
CA GLY A 305 -12.03 -3.96 6.32
C GLY A 305 -11.59 -2.70 7.06
N ASN A 306 -12.55 -1.84 7.39
CA ASN A 306 -12.36 -0.53 8.03
C ASN A 306 -11.43 0.44 7.28
N TRP A 307 -11.59 0.55 5.97
CA TRP A 307 -10.81 1.48 5.13
C TRP A 307 -10.69 2.87 5.75
N HIS A 308 -9.44 3.35 5.84
CA HIS A 308 -9.03 4.60 6.50
C HIS A 308 -9.47 4.68 7.97
N ASN A 309 -9.40 3.54 8.65
CA ASN A 309 -9.87 3.33 10.01
C ASN A 309 -11.36 3.63 10.25
N ALA A 310 -12.19 3.75 9.21
CA ALA A 310 -13.63 3.97 9.37
C ALA A 310 -14.36 2.65 9.59
N THR A 311 -15.01 2.44 10.74
CA THR A 311 -15.76 1.19 11.01
C THR A 311 -17.01 0.98 10.13
N THR A 312 -17.29 1.92 9.21
CA THR A 312 -18.45 1.93 8.32
C THR A 312 -18.03 2.43 6.93
N LYS A 313 -18.16 3.75 6.67
CA LYS A 313 -17.74 4.40 5.43
C LYS A 313 -17.36 5.84 5.70
N ILE A 314 -16.72 6.48 4.71
CA ILE A 314 -16.41 7.91 4.74
C ILE A 314 -17.29 8.64 3.72
N PRO A 315 -18.04 9.69 4.12
CA PRO A 315 -18.34 10.11 5.48
C PRO A 315 -19.52 9.33 6.10
N ASP A 316 -19.40 8.95 7.37
CA ASP A 316 -20.53 8.51 8.21
C ASP A 316 -20.38 9.08 9.64
N PRO A 317 -21.29 9.95 10.12
CA PRO A 317 -21.23 10.49 11.47
C PRO A 317 -21.55 9.45 12.55
N ASN A 318 -22.23 8.35 12.20
CA ASN A 318 -22.62 7.31 13.14
C ASN A 318 -21.54 6.22 13.30
N GLY A 319 -20.58 6.16 12.39
CA GLY A 319 -19.43 5.27 12.46
C GLY A 319 -18.52 5.53 13.67
N ALA A 320 -17.42 4.80 13.73
CA ALA A 320 -16.37 4.94 14.72
C ALA A 320 -15.00 4.80 14.04
N ILE A 321 -13.94 4.90 14.85
CA ILE A 321 -12.56 4.68 14.45
C ILE A 321 -12.16 3.27 14.92
N GLY A 322 -11.55 2.49 14.04
CA GLY A 322 -11.09 1.13 14.35
C GLY A 322 -9.86 0.76 13.54
N MET A 323 -9.15 -0.27 13.95
CA MET A 323 -8.04 -0.82 13.15
C MET A 323 -8.56 -1.27 11.80
N GLU A 324 -7.74 -1.08 10.79
CA GLU A 324 -7.90 -1.80 9.54
C GLU A 324 -7.65 -3.29 9.77
N TYR A 325 -8.25 -4.12 8.92
CA TYR A 325 -8.01 -5.56 8.98
C TYR A 325 -8.05 -6.23 7.60
N ILE A 326 -7.15 -7.20 7.39
CA ILE A 326 -7.13 -8.10 6.23
C ILE A 326 -7.04 -9.56 6.69
N SER A 327 -7.47 -10.50 5.84
CA SER A 327 -7.19 -11.91 6.09
C SER A 327 -5.70 -12.20 5.92
N LEU A 328 -5.13 -12.97 6.85
CA LEU A 328 -3.76 -13.48 6.71
C LEU A 328 -3.61 -14.29 5.41
N ASP A 329 -4.58 -15.13 5.07
CA ASP A 329 -4.52 -15.93 3.84
C ASP A 329 -4.49 -15.05 2.58
N ASP A 330 -5.21 -13.93 2.56
CA ASP A 330 -5.19 -13.01 1.43
C ASP A 330 -3.82 -12.35 1.28
N PHE A 331 -3.23 -11.92 2.41
CA PHE A 331 -1.89 -11.33 2.46
C PHE A 331 -0.81 -12.31 1.96
N LEU A 332 -0.84 -13.54 2.45
CA LEU A 332 0.13 -14.57 2.07
C LEU A 332 0.01 -14.99 0.60
N ASN A 333 -1.22 -15.22 0.12
CA ASN A 333 -1.48 -15.58 -1.27
C ASN A 333 -1.17 -14.42 -2.23
N GLY A 334 -1.39 -13.16 -1.83
CA GLY A 334 -1.00 -12.00 -2.63
C GLY A 334 0.51 -11.82 -2.69
N THR A 335 1.22 -12.07 -1.58
CA THR A 335 2.69 -12.09 -1.57
C THR A 335 3.24 -13.17 -2.52
N ASP A 336 2.66 -14.38 -2.50
CA ASP A 336 3.02 -15.44 -3.45
C ASP A 336 2.74 -15.00 -4.90
N LEU A 337 1.59 -14.36 -5.17
CA LEU A 337 1.23 -13.88 -6.50
C LEU A 337 2.20 -12.82 -7.04
N ILE A 338 2.59 -11.87 -6.19
CA ILE A 338 3.56 -10.81 -6.53
C ILE A 338 4.92 -11.43 -6.86
N PHE A 339 5.45 -12.28 -5.98
CA PHE A 339 6.73 -12.95 -6.20
C PHE A 339 6.74 -13.84 -7.46
N THR A 340 5.71 -14.67 -7.62
CA THR A 340 5.62 -15.58 -8.78
C THR A 340 5.46 -14.80 -10.08
N SER A 341 4.68 -13.71 -10.10
CA SER A 341 4.55 -12.88 -11.31
C SER A 341 5.86 -12.21 -11.72
N ALA A 342 6.65 -11.76 -10.74
CA ALA A 342 7.92 -11.11 -10.99
C ALA A 342 8.98 -12.10 -11.52
N SER A 343 9.04 -13.30 -10.94
CA SER A 343 9.99 -14.36 -11.34
C SER A 343 9.69 -14.99 -12.70
N MET A 344 8.42 -14.99 -13.14
CA MET A 344 7.99 -15.67 -14.37
C MET A 344 8.04 -14.83 -15.64
N ILE A 345 8.32 -13.53 -15.56
CA ILE A 345 8.21 -12.60 -16.69
C ILE A 345 9.20 -12.89 -17.85
N SER A 346 10.16 -13.79 -17.62
CA SER A 346 11.08 -14.36 -18.63
C SER A 346 10.43 -15.41 -19.54
N SER A 347 9.33 -16.04 -19.11
CA SER A 347 8.64 -17.04 -19.91
C SER A 347 7.88 -16.31 -21.01
N LYS A 348 8.36 -16.43 -22.26
CA LYS A 348 7.70 -15.92 -23.49
C LYS A 348 6.21 -15.81 -23.26
N ALA A 349 5.71 -14.59 -23.03
CA ALA A 349 4.32 -14.33 -22.71
C ALA A 349 3.45 -14.57 -23.95
N ALA A 350 3.33 -15.83 -24.37
CA ALA A 350 2.23 -16.27 -25.17
C ALA A 350 1.03 -16.27 -24.22
N SER A 351 0.03 -15.45 -24.52
CA SER A 351 -1.25 -15.55 -23.82
C SER A 351 -1.67 -17.03 -23.80
N PRO A 352 -2.06 -17.60 -22.65
CA PRO A 352 -2.62 -18.96 -22.58
C PRO A 352 -3.81 -19.14 -23.51
N VAL A 353 -4.50 -18.05 -23.86
CA VAL A 353 -5.57 -18.04 -24.86
C VAL A 353 -5.00 -18.27 -26.25
N LYS A 354 -3.86 -17.66 -26.59
CA LYS A 354 -3.17 -17.87 -27.87
C LYS A 354 -2.68 -19.30 -28.02
N GLU A 355 -2.14 -19.92 -26.95
CA GLU A 355 -1.74 -21.33 -26.96
C GLU A 355 -2.92 -22.31 -27.04
N ARG A 356 -4.12 -21.92 -26.60
CA ARG A 356 -5.34 -22.74 -26.74
C ARG A 356 -6.01 -22.59 -28.10
N LEU A 357 -5.76 -21.49 -28.80
CA LEU A 357 -6.36 -21.18 -30.11
C LEU A 357 -5.52 -21.67 -31.30
N TYR A 358 -4.26 -22.07 -31.08
CA TYR A 358 -3.32 -22.54 -32.11
C TYR A 358 -2.67 -23.86 -31.70
#